data_AF-A0A4E9FTV4-F1
#
_entry.id   AF-A0A4E9FTV4-F1
#
_cell.length_a   1.000
_cell.length_b   1.000
_cell.length_c   1.000
_cell.angle_alpha   90.00
_cell.angle_beta   90.00
_cell.angle_gamma   90.00
#
_symmetry.space_group_name_H-M   'P 1'
#
loop_
_entity.id
_entity.type
_entity.pdbx_description
1 polymer ?
#
loop_
_entity_poly.entity_id
_entity_poly.type
_entity_poly.pdbx_seq_one_letter_code
_entity_poly.pdbx_strand_id
1 'polypeptide(L)'
;MSENSEFEDNIAMGCIAAISVFGLISNGLSFYLTRTRSRFRNAFGILCSSFLICNLQAIIVLLTWCTIVLSLKSPILSSPELFSVRLVGVILNGAWFGSILMHFLTAINRFFAFVYATRYNQLWSETRTFKIAIIFWTISMVYCTHHLYENCSLLFNYGSKYRWLHHTSYHGQICARIDAIVSVALIVAMACTDFITLLKIIAYHRTMRRNTTESTTVSVINEKEVLFFKQSCKLGLLYISCAVTYNIPSYLLTDKWMLFISSTIAVLLVHSLDGLIFLVFNRKLICKTNFDGTSIAPATNFQVNRRSE
;
A
#
# COMPACT_ATOMS: atom_id res chain seq x y z
N MET A 1 -10.92 34.39 18.75
CA MET A 1 -9.99 33.35 18.25
C MET A 1 -8.59 33.86 18.54
N SER A 2 -7.76 33.13 19.29
CA SER A 2 -6.40 33.59 19.56
C SER A 2 -5.58 33.53 18.26
N GLU A 3 -4.76 34.55 18.02
CA GLU A 3 -3.82 34.62 16.88
C GLU A 3 -2.97 33.33 16.78
N ASN A 4 -2.62 32.75 17.93
CA ASN A 4 -1.92 31.47 18.03
C ASN A 4 -2.68 30.32 17.34
N SER A 5 -4.01 30.23 17.45
CA SER A 5 -4.78 29.13 16.84
C SER A 5 -4.72 29.16 15.32
N GLU A 6 -4.74 30.35 14.72
CA GLU A 6 -4.69 30.48 13.27
C GLU A 6 -3.30 30.13 12.72
N PHE A 7 -2.26 30.56 13.41
CA PHE A 7 -0.89 30.19 13.06
C PHE A 7 -0.66 28.67 13.12
N GLU A 8 -1.16 28.00 14.17
CA GLU A 8 -1.06 26.55 14.31
C GLU A 8 -1.85 25.80 13.22
N ASP A 9 -3.06 26.27 12.87
CA ASP A 9 -3.87 25.69 11.78
C ASP A 9 -3.13 25.80 10.44
N ASN A 10 -2.49 26.94 10.17
CA ASN A 10 -1.71 27.17 8.95
C ASN A 10 -0.49 26.25 8.87
N ILE A 11 0.19 26.01 10.00
CA ILE A 11 1.30 25.03 10.05
C ILE A 11 0.79 23.62 9.74
N ALA A 12 -0.28 23.18 10.41
CA ALA A 12 -0.84 21.84 10.22
C ALA A 12 -1.28 21.62 8.76
N MET A 13 -1.98 22.60 8.19
CA MET A 13 -2.40 22.58 6.79
C MET A 13 -1.21 22.59 5.82
N GLY A 14 -0.19 23.41 6.08
CA GLY A 14 1.04 23.44 5.29
C GLY A 14 1.77 22.10 5.27
N CYS A 15 1.90 21.43 6.42
CA CYS A 15 2.48 20.10 6.51
C CYS A 15 1.68 19.06 5.73
N ILE A 16 0.35 19.04 5.89
CA ILE A 16 -0.53 18.11 5.16
C ILE A 16 -0.44 18.36 3.65
N ALA A 17 -0.49 19.61 3.22
CA ALA A 17 -0.42 19.98 1.81
C ALA A 17 0.92 19.56 1.17
N ALA A 18 2.05 19.88 1.82
CA ALA A 18 3.38 19.54 1.30
C ALA A 18 3.55 18.03 1.07
N ILE A 19 3.18 17.21 2.06
CA ILE A 19 3.32 15.75 1.97
C ILE A 19 2.29 15.15 1.01
N SER A 20 1.08 15.73 0.93
CA SER A 20 0.05 15.29 -0.02
C SER A 20 0.47 15.56 -1.45
N VAL A 21 1.01 16.75 -1.77
CA VAL A 21 1.50 17.07 -3.11
C VAL A 21 2.62 16.11 -3.51
N PHE A 22 3.58 15.88 -2.62
CA PHE A 22 4.63 14.88 -2.84
C PHE A 22 4.04 13.48 -3.11
N GLY A 23 3.07 13.06 -2.29
CA GLY A 23 2.41 11.77 -2.41
C GLY A 23 1.60 11.60 -3.70
N LEU A 24 0.88 12.64 -4.14
CA LEU A 24 0.13 12.64 -5.39
C LEU A 24 1.06 12.50 -6.60
N ILE A 25 2.19 13.20 -6.59
CA ILE A 25 3.19 13.10 -7.65
C ILE A 25 3.82 11.70 -7.67
N SER A 26 4.29 11.21 -6.52
CA SER A 26 4.98 9.91 -6.43
C SER A 26 4.06 8.74 -6.79
N ASN A 27 2.85 8.69 -6.21
CA ASN A 27 1.88 7.62 -6.48
C ASN A 27 1.23 7.77 -7.85
N GLY A 28 0.95 9.00 -8.31
CA GLY A 28 0.41 9.26 -9.64
C GLY A 28 1.37 8.81 -10.75
N LEU A 29 2.66 9.16 -10.63
CA LEU A 29 3.69 8.71 -11.57
C LEU A 29 3.86 7.18 -11.53
N SER A 30 3.89 6.59 -10.34
CA SER A 30 3.95 5.13 -10.17
C SER A 30 2.78 4.43 -10.83
N PHE A 31 1.56 4.96 -10.61
CA PHE A 31 0.34 4.41 -11.17
C PHE A 31 0.39 4.48 -12.69
N TYR A 32 0.70 5.65 -13.26
CA TYR A 32 0.89 5.82 -14.69
C TYR A 32 1.88 4.79 -15.27
N LEU A 33 3.02 4.57 -14.62
CA LEU A 33 4.03 3.60 -15.08
C LEU A 33 3.56 2.15 -14.99
N THR A 34 2.85 1.77 -13.92
CA THR A 34 2.27 0.41 -13.80
C THR A 34 1.25 0.13 -14.90
N ARG A 35 0.52 1.15 -15.38
CA ARG A 35 -0.49 1.01 -16.44
C ARG A 35 0.07 1.05 -17.85
N THR A 36 1.16 1.78 -18.08
CA THR A 36 1.70 2.03 -19.44
C THR A 36 2.84 1.11 -19.83
N ARG A 37 3.64 0.63 -18.88
CA ARG A 37 4.82 -0.20 -19.21
C ARG A 37 4.41 -1.66 -19.36
N SER A 38 4.76 -2.27 -20.51
CA SER A 38 4.50 -3.68 -20.82
C SER A 38 5.00 -4.65 -19.75
N ARG A 39 6.11 -4.33 -19.07
CA ARG A 39 6.68 -5.15 -17.99
C ARG A 39 5.80 -5.30 -16.75
N PHE A 40 4.82 -4.42 -16.55
CA PHE A 40 3.84 -4.48 -15.46
C PHE A 40 2.49 -5.02 -15.92
N ARG A 41 2.36 -5.49 -17.16
CA ARG A 41 1.19 -6.25 -17.61
C ARG A 41 1.27 -7.69 -17.11
N ASN A 42 1.08 -7.85 -15.82
CA ASN A 42 1.04 -9.13 -15.10
C ASN A 42 0.31 -8.95 -13.75
N ALA A 43 0.08 -10.04 -13.04
CA ALA A 43 -0.57 -10.03 -11.73
C ALA A 43 0.09 -9.05 -10.73
N PHE A 44 1.42 -9.04 -10.65
CA PHE A 44 2.16 -8.15 -9.75
C PHE A 44 1.89 -6.67 -10.06
N GLY A 45 1.94 -6.29 -11.34
CA GLY A 45 1.66 -4.91 -11.75
C GLY A 45 0.22 -4.48 -11.46
N ILE A 46 -0.76 -5.40 -11.55
CA ILE A 46 -2.15 -5.12 -11.17
C ILE A 46 -2.26 -4.87 -9.67
N LEU A 47 -1.68 -5.73 -8.82
CA LEU A 47 -1.67 -5.53 -7.37
C LEU A 47 -0.97 -4.21 -7.00
N CYS A 48 0.12 -3.88 -7.70
CA CYS A 48 0.79 -2.59 -7.54
C CYS A 48 -0.13 -1.41 -7.88
N SER A 49 -0.79 -1.46 -9.05
CA SER A 49 -1.78 -0.45 -9.41
C SER A 49 -2.88 -0.32 -8.34
N SER A 50 -3.32 -1.44 -7.76
CA SER A 50 -4.40 -1.45 -6.77
C SER A 50 -4.03 -0.78 -5.45
N PHE A 51 -2.86 -1.05 -4.87
CA PHE A 51 -2.44 -0.32 -3.66
C PHE A 51 -2.19 1.17 -3.96
N LEU A 52 -1.66 1.50 -5.16
CA LEU A 52 -1.44 2.89 -5.56
C LEU A 52 -2.76 3.67 -5.66
N ILE A 53 -3.83 3.03 -6.14
CA ILE A 53 -5.19 3.62 -6.13
C ILE A 53 -5.65 3.88 -4.70
N CYS A 54 -5.45 2.93 -3.78
CA CYS A 54 -5.79 3.11 -2.37
C CYS A 54 -5.01 4.30 -1.77
N ASN A 55 -3.72 4.41 -2.08
CA ASN A 55 -2.89 5.51 -1.60
C ASN A 55 -3.36 6.86 -2.15
N LEU A 56 -3.67 6.95 -3.44
CA LEU A 56 -4.23 8.15 -4.05
C LEU A 56 -5.56 8.54 -3.40
N GLN A 57 -6.45 7.58 -3.15
CA GLN A 57 -7.71 7.80 -2.42
C GLN A 57 -7.44 8.40 -1.04
N ALA A 58 -6.56 7.78 -0.24
CA ALA A 58 -6.22 8.27 1.10
C ALA A 58 -5.63 9.69 1.07
N ILE A 59 -4.67 9.95 0.18
CA ILE A 59 -4.01 11.26 0.07
C ILE A 59 -5.01 12.34 -0.35
N ILE A 60 -5.87 12.07 -1.34
CA ILE A 60 -6.89 13.03 -1.79
C ILE A 60 -7.86 13.36 -0.64
N VAL A 61 -8.32 12.35 0.09
CA VAL A 61 -9.23 12.54 1.23
C VAL A 61 -8.55 13.33 2.34
N LEU A 62 -7.32 12.98 2.70
CA LEU A 62 -6.54 13.69 3.72
C LEU A 62 -6.34 15.17 3.33
N LEU A 63 -5.88 15.42 2.11
CA LEU A 63 -5.65 16.78 1.62
C LEU A 63 -6.95 17.60 1.64
N THR A 64 -8.00 17.10 1.00
CA THR A 64 -9.25 17.84 0.81
C THR A 64 -9.98 18.05 2.14
N TRP A 65 -10.19 17.00 2.91
CA TRP A 65 -10.96 17.08 4.15
C TRP A 65 -10.26 17.87 5.24
N CYS A 66 -8.95 17.65 5.44
CA CYS A 66 -8.22 18.42 6.44
C CYS A 66 -8.18 19.90 6.08
N THR A 67 -8.01 20.24 4.78
CA THR A 67 -8.09 21.64 4.32
C THR A 67 -9.47 22.23 4.61
N ILE A 68 -10.56 21.54 4.26
CA ILE A 68 -11.94 22.01 4.51
C ILE A 68 -12.18 22.27 6.00
N VAL A 69 -11.82 21.32 6.87
CA VAL A 69 -12.03 21.45 8.33
C VAL A 69 -11.24 22.62 8.90
N LEU A 70 -9.97 22.79 8.50
CA LEU A 70 -9.10 23.85 9.00
C LEU A 70 -9.40 25.23 8.41
N SER A 71 -9.88 25.31 7.17
CA SER A 71 -10.26 26.57 6.54
C SER A 71 -11.63 27.07 6.99
N LEU A 72 -12.64 26.19 7.09
CA LEU A 72 -14.00 26.60 7.47
C LEU A 72 -14.18 26.73 8.98
N LYS A 73 -13.36 26.04 9.78
CA LYS A 73 -13.35 26.08 11.26
C LYS A 73 -14.72 25.85 11.92
N SER A 74 -15.63 25.18 11.21
CA SER A 74 -16.97 24.90 11.71
C SER A 74 -16.94 23.64 12.60
N PRO A 75 -17.39 23.71 13.86
CA PRO A 75 -17.38 22.57 14.78
C PRO A 75 -18.11 21.33 14.24
N ILE A 76 -19.18 21.55 13.44
CA ILE A 76 -19.97 20.46 12.87
C ILE A 76 -19.14 19.55 11.94
N LEU A 77 -18.10 20.08 11.30
CA LEU A 77 -17.21 19.33 10.40
C LEU A 77 -16.23 18.42 11.13
N SER A 78 -16.06 18.63 12.45
CA SER A 78 -15.28 17.76 13.34
C SER A 78 -16.20 16.94 14.26
N SER A 79 -17.51 16.96 14.04
CA SER A 79 -18.52 16.27 14.86
C SER A 79 -19.08 15.05 14.13
N PRO A 80 -19.57 14.02 14.86
CA PRO A 80 -20.20 12.85 14.24
C PRO A 80 -21.60 13.11 13.68
N GLU A 81 -22.19 14.28 13.95
CA GLU A 81 -23.61 14.59 13.68
C GLU A 81 -23.93 14.45 12.18
N LEU A 82 -23.08 15.01 11.31
CA LEU A 82 -23.31 15.00 9.88
C LEU A 82 -22.89 13.67 9.25
N PHE A 83 -23.80 13.04 8.49
CA PHE A 83 -23.52 11.81 7.75
C PHE A 83 -22.30 11.94 6.81
N SER A 84 -22.16 13.09 6.14
CA SER A 84 -21.02 13.34 5.24
C SER A 84 -19.68 13.30 5.96
N VAL A 85 -19.59 13.79 7.19
CA VAL A 85 -18.35 13.73 8.01
C VAL A 85 -17.99 12.27 8.30
N ARG A 86 -18.99 11.48 8.70
CA ARG A 86 -18.82 10.05 8.96
C ARG A 86 -18.40 9.28 7.71
N LEU A 87 -18.99 9.60 6.57
CA LEU A 87 -18.65 9.00 5.27
C LEU A 87 -17.18 9.26 4.90
N VAL A 88 -16.63 10.44 5.19
CA VAL A 88 -15.21 10.71 4.95
C VAL A 88 -14.32 9.77 5.76
N GLY A 89 -14.67 9.51 7.03
CA GLY A 89 -13.99 8.53 7.86
C GLY A 89 -13.98 7.12 7.23
N VAL A 90 -15.11 6.69 6.65
CA VAL A 90 -15.21 5.41 5.91
C VAL A 90 -14.27 5.38 4.72
N ILE A 91 -14.27 6.44 3.89
CA ILE A 91 -13.45 6.48 2.67
C ILE A 91 -11.96 6.50 3.03
N LEU A 92 -11.57 7.25 4.06
CA LEU A 92 -10.18 7.29 4.52
C LEU A 92 -9.73 5.92 5.06
N ASN A 93 -10.48 5.34 6.00
CA ASN A 93 -10.08 4.08 6.61
C ASN A 93 -10.19 2.90 5.63
N GLY A 94 -11.16 2.96 4.70
CA GLY A 94 -11.31 1.99 3.63
C GLY A 94 -10.09 1.94 2.70
N ALA A 95 -9.45 3.09 2.47
CA ALA A 95 -8.19 3.19 1.74
C ALA A 95 -7.01 2.58 2.52
N TRP A 96 -6.96 2.80 3.85
CA TRP A 96 -5.95 2.19 4.73
C TRP A 96 -6.03 0.66 4.70
N PHE A 97 -7.18 0.08 5.01
CA PHE A 97 -7.38 -1.37 4.97
C PHE A 97 -7.28 -1.94 3.57
N GLY A 98 -7.75 -1.21 2.55
CA GLY A 98 -7.60 -1.57 1.16
C GLY A 98 -6.12 -1.73 0.79
N SER A 99 -5.28 -0.77 1.16
CA SER A 99 -3.84 -0.83 0.88
C SER A 99 -3.14 -1.98 1.60
N ILE A 100 -3.42 -2.19 2.90
CA ILE A 100 -2.86 -3.33 3.65
C ILE A 100 -3.23 -4.67 3.01
N LEU A 101 -4.49 -4.84 2.60
CA LEU A 101 -4.94 -6.06 1.92
C LEU A 101 -4.25 -6.25 0.57
N MET A 102 -4.04 -5.18 -0.21
CA MET A 102 -3.29 -5.27 -1.47
C MET A 102 -1.82 -5.65 -1.25
N HIS A 103 -1.19 -5.13 -0.19
CA HIS A 103 0.17 -5.54 0.19
C HIS A 103 0.22 -7.00 0.67
N PHE A 104 -0.77 -7.45 1.44
CA PHE A 104 -0.90 -8.86 1.82
C PHE A 104 -1.08 -9.78 0.60
N LEU A 105 -1.95 -9.42 -0.34
CA LEU A 105 -2.11 -10.14 -1.62
C LEU A 105 -0.82 -10.12 -2.45
N THR A 106 -0.05 -9.03 -2.40
CA THR A 106 1.26 -8.94 -3.05
C THR A 106 2.23 -9.95 -2.43
N ALA A 107 2.33 -10.02 -1.09
CA ALA A 107 3.16 -11.00 -0.40
C ALA A 107 2.78 -12.44 -0.77
N ILE A 108 1.47 -12.76 -0.79
CA ILE A 108 0.97 -14.07 -1.25
C ILE A 108 1.38 -14.32 -2.71
N ASN A 109 1.17 -13.35 -3.59
CA ASN A 109 1.53 -13.47 -5.00
C ASN A 109 3.04 -13.73 -5.19
N ARG A 110 3.91 -13.07 -4.41
CA ARG A 110 5.36 -13.32 -4.40
C ARG A 110 5.69 -14.73 -3.90
N PHE A 111 5.03 -15.18 -2.82
CA PHE A 111 5.16 -16.55 -2.33
C PHE A 111 4.86 -17.58 -3.42
N PHE A 112 3.72 -17.46 -4.11
CA PHE A 112 3.34 -18.38 -5.18
C PHE A 112 4.29 -18.32 -6.39
N ALA A 113 4.82 -17.13 -6.72
CA ALA A 113 5.79 -16.97 -7.81
C ALA A 113 7.05 -17.81 -7.57
N PHE A 114 7.55 -17.84 -6.32
CA PHE A 114 8.75 -18.59 -5.97
C PHE A 114 8.50 -20.07 -5.65
N VAL A 115 7.42 -20.41 -4.96
CA VAL A 115 7.18 -21.79 -4.49
C VAL A 115 6.51 -22.65 -5.56
N TYR A 116 5.61 -22.06 -6.35
CA TYR A 116 4.77 -22.79 -7.29
C TYR A 116 4.90 -22.22 -8.71
N ALA A 117 6.12 -21.94 -9.16
CA ALA A 117 6.39 -21.35 -10.48
C ALA A 117 5.66 -22.06 -11.63
N THR A 118 5.58 -23.40 -11.61
CA THR A 118 4.89 -24.20 -12.65
C THR A 118 3.37 -24.04 -12.64
N ARG A 119 2.75 -23.68 -11.51
CA ARG A 119 1.31 -23.45 -11.35
C ARG A 119 0.95 -21.98 -11.19
N TYR A 120 1.95 -21.08 -11.20
CA TYR A 120 1.76 -19.66 -10.95
C TYR A 120 0.74 -19.05 -11.92
N ASN A 121 0.89 -19.30 -13.22
CA ASN A 121 -0.02 -18.77 -14.25
C ASN A 121 -1.46 -19.29 -14.14
N GLN A 122 -1.66 -20.46 -13.51
CA GLN A 122 -2.99 -20.99 -13.23
C GLN A 122 -3.65 -20.23 -12.07
N LEU A 123 -2.88 -19.77 -11.09
CA LEU A 123 -3.43 -19.07 -9.92
C LEU A 123 -3.53 -17.56 -10.16
N TRP A 124 -2.51 -16.96 -10.77
CA TRP A 124 -2.31 -15.51 -10.88
C TRP A 124 -2.27 -15.04 -12.33
N SER A 125 -3.43 -15.12 -13.02
CA SER A 125 -3.61 -14.44 -14.31
C SER A 125 -4.01 -12.98 -14.11
N GLU A 126 -3.80 -12.13 -15.12
CA GLU A 126 -4.15 -10.70 -15.06
C GLU A 126 -5.63 -10.50 -14.70
N THR A 127 -6.54 -11.18 -15.40
CA THR A 127 -7.99 -11.06 -15.18
C THR A 127 -8.41 -11.54 -13.80
N ARG A 128 -7.83 -12.65 -13.29
CA ARG A 128 -8.13 -13.17 -11.96
C ARG A 128 -7.64 -12.20 -10.88
N THR A 129 -6.42 -11.71 -11.03
CA THR A 129 -5.82 -10.76 -10.09
C THR A 129 -6.61 -9.47 -10.01
N PHE A 130 -7.07 -8.95 -11.15
CA PHE A 130 -7.92 -7.76 -11.20
C PHE A 130 -9.24 -7.97 -10.45
N LYS A 131 -9.90 -9.12 -10.65
CA LYS A 131 -11.13 -9.47 -9.91
C LYS A 131 -10.87 -9.58 -8.40
N ILE A 132 -9.79 -10.25 -7.99
CA ILE A 132 -9.40 -10.36 -6.58
C ILE A 132 -9.18 -8.97 -5.98
N ALA A 133 -8.46 -8.09 -6.67
CA ALA A 133 -8.22 -6.74 -6.19
C ALA A 133 -9.51 -5.93 -5.98
N ILE A 134 -10.47 -6.01 -6.91
CA ILE A 134 -11.78 -5.34 -6.73
C ILE A 134 -12.50 -5.92 -5.52
N ILE A 135 -12.58 -7.25 -5.41
CA ILE A 135 -13.28 -7.92 -4.28
C ILE A 135 -12.68 -7.46 -2.94
N PHE A 136 -11.35 -7.49 -2.80
CA PHE A 136 -10.69 -7.13 -1.54
C PHE A 136 -10.78 -5.64 -1.22
N TRP A 137 -10.77 -4.76 -2.22
CA TRP A 137 -11.06 -3.34 -2.02
C TRP A 137 -12.51 -3.10 -1.60
N THR A 138 -13.48 -3.81 -2.18
CA THR A 138 -14.88 -3.74 -1.73
C THR A 138 -15.03 -4.25 -0.30
N ILE A 139 -14.34 -5.35 0.06
CA ILE A 139 -14.33 -5.87 1.44
C ILE A 139 -13.78 -4.82 2.41
N SER A 140 -12.70 -4.10 2.07
CA SER A 140 -12.15 -3.06 2.96
C SER A 140 -13.13 -1.90 3.15
N MET A 141 -13.82 -1.46 2.09
CA MET A 141 -14.84 -0.42 2.17
C MET A 141 -16.05 -0.88 3.01
N VAL A 142 -16.54 -2.11 2.80
CA VAL A 142 -17.65 -2.69 3.56
C VAL A 142 -17.28 -2.82 5.04
N TYR A 143 -16.09 -3.32 5.35
CA TYR A 143 -15.59 -3.40 6.72
C TYR A 143 -15.63 -2.04 7.42
N CYS A 144 -15.23 -0.97 6.74
CA CYS A 144 -15.18 0.38 7.30
C CYS A 144 -16.56 1.05 7.45
N THR A 145 -17.66 0.46 6.95
CA THR A 145 -19.00 1.05 7.06
C THR A 145 -19.48 1.24 8.51
N HIS A 146 -18.88 0.53 9.47
CA HIS A 146 -19.19 0.72 10.88
C HIS A 146 -18.85 2.14 11.39
N HIS A 147 -17.99 2.91 10.69
CA HIS A 147 -17.78 4.34 10.99
C HIS A 147 -18.96 5.24 10.62
N LEU A 148 -19.96 4.73 9.91
CA LEU A 148 -21.21 5.46 9.67
C LEU A 148 -22.07 5.57 10.93
N TYR A 149 -21.80 4.80 11.99
CA TYR A 149 -22.45 4.98 13.28
C TYR A 149 -21.76 6.10 14.06
N GLU A 150 -22.53 7.04 14.61
CA GLU A 150 -22.00 8.22 15.33
C GLU A 150 -21.02 7.85 16.43
N ASN A 151 -21.33 6.79 17.17
CA ASN A 151 -20.49 6.33 18.27
C ASN A 151 -19.19 5.67 17.81
N CYS A 152 -19.06 5.25 16.54
CA CYS A 152 -17.85 4.63 15.97
C CYS A 152 -17.20 5.45 14.85
N SER A 153 -17.62 6.70 14.65
CA SER A 153 -17.10 7.54 13.57
C SER A 153 -15.62 7.85 13.74
N LEU A 154 -14.87 7.80 12.63
CA LEU A 154 -13.50 8.28 12.54
C LEU A 154 -13.51 9.75 12.09
N LEU A 155 -13.07 10.65 12.97
CA LEU A 155 -13.21 12.10 12.82
C LEU A 155 -11.85 12.79 12.78
N PHE A 156 -11.73 13.83 11.96
CA PHE A 156 -10.55 14.70 11.96
C PHE A 156 -10.73 15.89 12.91
N ASN A 157 -9.66 16.28 13.59
CA ASN A 157 -9.58 17.46 14.46
C ASN A 157 -10.58 17.46 15.63
N TYR A 158 -11.11 16.30 16.02
CA TYR A 158 -11.93 16.16 17.21
C TYR A 158 -11.12 16.57 18.45
N GLY A 159 -11.54 17.65 19.12
CA GLY A 159 -10.82 18.26 20.25
C GLY A 159 -9.61 19.11 19.88
N SER A 160 -9.53 19.63 18.63
CA SER A 160 -8.49 20.59 18.17
C SER A 160 -7.06 20.06 18.25
N LYS A 161 -6.86 18.78 17.90
CA LYS A 161 -5.55 18.11 17.97
C LYS A 161 -4.92 17.83 16.60
N TYR A 162 -5.57 18.18 15.50
CA TYR A 162 -5.12 17.85 14.13
C TYR A 162 -5.02 16.35 13.84
N ARG A 163 -5.71 15.51 14.61
CA ARG A 163 -5.66 14.04 14.52
C ARG A 163 -6.92 13.46 13.92
N TRP A 164 -6.77 12.35 13.23
CA TRP A 164 -7.86 11.41 12.95
C TRP A 164 -8.03 10.48 14.15
N LEU A 165 -9.19 10.54 14.80
CA LEU A 165 -9.51 9.77 16.00
C LEU A 165 -10.92 9.21 15.92
N HIS A 166 -11.12 8.02 16.46
CA HIS A 166 -12.47 7.50 16.71
C HIS A 166 -13.16 8.36 17.79
N HIS A 167 -14.48 8.43 17.70
CA HIS A 167 -15.29 9.15 18.69
C HIS A 167 -15.01 8.65 20.12
N THR A 168 -15.04 9.54 21.12
CA THR A 168 -14.64 9.23 22.51
C THR A 168 -15.61 8.34 23.27
N SER A 169 -16.75 8.01 22.68
CA SER A 169 -17.74 7.11 23.25
C SER A 169 -17.16 5.72 23.56
N TYR A 170 -17.84 4.98 24.43
CA TYR A 170 -17.48 3.59 24.76
C TYR A 170 -17.35 2.72 23.50
N HIS A 171 -18.31 2.81 22.57
CA HIS A 171 -18.26 2.05 21.32
C HIS A 171 -17.13 2.54 20.39
N GLY A 172 -16.80 3.83 20.39
CA GLY A 172 -15.73 4.37 19.56
C GLY A 172 -14.36 3.85 19.99
N GLN A 173 -14.14 3.68 21.30
CA GLN A 173 -12.94 3.03 21.82
C GLN A 173 -12.88 1.54 21.46
N ILE A 174 -14.02 0.83 21.43
CA ILE A 174 -14.08 -0.55 20.95
C ILE A 174 -13.71 -0.61 19.46
N CYS A 175 -14.32 0.24 18.63
CA CYS A 175 -14.03 0.31 17.20
C CYS A 175 -12.55 0.64 16.93
N ALA A 176 -11.95 1.58 17.67
CA ALA A 176 -10.53 1.89 17.59
C ALA A 176 -9.63 0.68 17.89
N ARG A 177 -9.96 -0.09 18.94
CA ARG A 177 -9.21 -1.30 19.32
C ARG A 177 -9.35 -2.40 18.27
N ILE A 178 -10.54 -2.60 17.73
CA ILE A 178 -10.79 -3.59 16.68
C ILE A 178 -9.97 -3.22 15.44
N ASP A 179 -10.02 -1.96 14.98
CA ASP A 179 -9.24 -1.50 13.83
C ASP A 179 -7.74 -1.68 14.03
N ALA A 180 -7.23 -1.38 15.22
CA ALA A 180 -5.82 -1.59 15.57
C ALA A 180 -5.45 -3.09 15.52
N ILE A 181 -6.28 -3.97 16.13
CA ILE A 181 -6.06 -5.42 16.13
C ILE A 181 -6.07 -5.98 14.71
N VAL A 182 -7.07 -5.61 13.90
CA VAL A 182 -7.20 -6.07 12.51
C VAL A 182 -6.02 -5.59 11.66
N SER A 183 -5.62 -4.32 11.81
CA SER A 183 -4.46 -3.75 11.12
C SER A 183 -3.18 -4.53 11.47
N VAL A 184 -2.91 -4.73 12.76
CA VAL A 184 -1.73 -5.47 13.23
C VAL A 184 -1.78 -6.92 12.76
N ALA A 185 -2.92 -7.60 12.83
CA ALA A 185 -3.07 -8.98 12.38
C ALA A 185 -2.74 -9.15 10.89
N LEU A 186 -3.25 -8.25 10.03
CA LEU A 186 -2.95 -8.26 8.59
C LEU A 186 -1.47 -7.96 8.29
N ILE A 187 -0.88 -7.00 9.00
CA ILE A 187 0.54 -6.66 8.86
C ILE A 187 1.44 -7.82 9.30
N VAL A 188 1.11 -8.50 10.40
CA VAL A 188 1.82 -9.70 10.87
C VAL A 188 1.68 -10.83 9.85
N ALA A 189 0.48 -11.07 9.32
CA ALA A 189 0.26 -12.09 8.29
C ALA A 189 1.09 -11.82 7.01
N MET A 190 1.17 -10.56 6.58
CA MET A 190 2.04 -10.13 5.48
C MET A 190 3.52 -10.40 5.79
N ALA A 191 4.00 -9.98 6.96
CA ALA A 191 5.39 -10.18 7.38
C ALA A 191 5.77 -11.66 7.48
N CYS A 192 4.87 -12.51 8.01
CA CYS A 192 5.05 -13.95 8.05
C CYS A 192 5.14 -14.55 6.64
N THR A 193 4.27 -14.12 5.71
CA THR A 193 4.27 -14.59 4.32
C THR A 193 5.57 -14.21 3.61
N ASP A 194 6.02 -12.96 3.77
CA ASP A 194 7.29 -12.50 3.23
C ASP A 194 8.48 -13.24 3.84
N PHE A 195 8.47 -13.50 5.15
CA PHE A 195 9.52 -14.27 5.82
C PHE A 195 9.61 -15.71 5.30
N ILE A 196 8.48 -16.40 5.14
CA ILE A 196 8.44 -17.74 4.54
C ILE A 196 8.98 -17.70 3.10
N THR A 197 8.60 -16.68 2.32
CA THR A 197 9.10 -16.48 0.95
C THR A 197 10.62 -16.29 0.93
N LEU A 198 11.16 -15.48 1.85
CA LEU A 198 12.61 -15.30 2.00
C LEU A 198 13.33 -16.63 2.26
N LEU A 199 12.82 -17.45 3.19
CA LEU A 199 13.41 -18.76 3.49
C LEU A 199 13.44 -19.67 2.25
N LYS A 200 12.37 -19.66 1.45
CA LYS A 200 12.28 -20.42 0.20
C LYS A 200 13.25 -19.92 -0.87
N ILE A 201 13.39 -18.59 -1.02
CA ILE A 201 14.37 -17.97 -1.91
C ILE A 201 15.80 -18.37 -1.51
N ILE A 202 16.14 -18.30 -0.22
CA ILE A 202 17.46 -18.71 0.29
C ILE A 202 17.71 -20.19 0.03
N ALA A 203 16.73 -21.06 0.29
CA ALA A 203 16.84 -22.49 0.03
C ALA A 203 17.05 -22.78 -1.47
N TYR A 204 16.31 -22.10 -2.35
CA TYR A 204 16.45 -22.22 -3.80
C TYR A 204 17.85 -21.80 -4.27
N HIS A 205 18.34 -20.63 -3.85
CA HIS A 205 19.69 -20.17 -4.22
C HIS A 205 20.80 -21.09 -3.71
N ARG A 206 20.64 -21.69 -2.53
CA ARG A 206 21.60 -22.68 -2.00
C ARG A 206 21.64 -23.95 -2.86
N THR A 207 20.49 -24.39 -3.38
CA THR A 207 20.42 -25.55 -4.29
C THR A 207 20.99 -25.20 -5.66
N MET A 208 20.67 -24.04 -6.23
CA MET A 208 21.15 -23.63 -7.55
C MET A 208 22.65 -23.36 -7.60
N ARG A 209 23.24 -22.83 -6.51
CA ARG A 209 24.70 -22.67 -6.43
C ARG A 209 25.46 -23.99 -6.55
N ARG A 210 24.80 -25.14 -6.36
CA ARG A 210 25.38 -26.48 -6.54
C ARG A 210 25.26 -26.99 -7.98
N ASN A 211 24.39 -26.40 -8.79
CA ASN A 211 24.11 -26.82 -10.17
C ASN A 211 24.49 -25.69 -11.14
N THR A 212 25.71 -25.73 -11.70
CA THR A 212 26.35 -24.64 -12.47
C THR A 212 25.76 -24.37 -13.87
N THR A 213 24.61 -24.96 -14.22
CA THR A 213 24.03 -24.90 -15.59
C THR A 213 22.72 -24.11 -15.65
N GLU A 214 22.69 -22.89 -15.14
CA GLU A 214 21.55 -21.99 -15.37
C GLU A 214 21.67 -21.26 -16.72
N SER A 215 20.57 -21.28 -17.48
CA SER A 215 20.44 -20.48 -18.69
C SER A 215 20.23 -19.00 -18.35
N THR A 216 20.79 -18.10 -19.15
CA THR A 216 20.70 -16.64 -18.97
C THR A 216 19.26 -16.14 -18.82
N THR A 217 18.29 -16.80 -19.44
CA THR A 217 16.87 -16.43 -19.34
C THR A 217 16.31 -16.67 -17.93
N VAL A 218 16.67 -17.79 -17.30
CA VAL A 218 16.19 -18.14 -15.95
C VAL A 218 16.78 -17.21 -14.91
N SER A 219 18.06 -16.86 -15.03
CA SER A 219 18.72 -15.92 -14.10
C SER A 219 18.06 -14.54 -14.14
N VAL A 220 17.76 -14.01 -15.33
CA VAL A 220 17.08 -12.71 -15.48
C VAL A 220 15.67 -12.72 -14.88
N ILE A 221 14.91 -13.81 -15.05
CA ILE A 221 13.59 -13.96 -14.42
C ILE A 221 13.73 -13.97 -12.90
N ASN A 222 14.67 -14.76 -12.36
CA ASN A 222 14.90 -14.84 -10.91
C ASN A 222 15.32 -13.49 -10.31
N GLU A 223 16.20 -12.74 -10.98
CA GLU A 223 16.59 -11.39 -10.53
C GLU A 223 15.40 -10.44 -10.42
N LYS A 224 14.49 -10.49 -11.40
CA LYS A 224 13.27 -9.69 -11.42
C LYS A 224 12.34 -10.05 -10.26
N GLU A 225 12.10 -11.34 -10.03
CA GLU A 225 11.25 -11.82 -8.94
C GLU A 225 11.83 -11.43 -7.57
N VAL A 226 13.17 -11.52 -7.41
CA VAL A 226 13.86 -11.09 -6.18
C VAL A 226 13.73 -9.58 -5.96
N LEU A 227 13.80 -8.77 -7.02
CA LEU A 227 13.60 -7.32 -6.92
C LEU A 227 12.18 -6.98 -6.44
N PHE A 228 11.17 -7.62 -7.01
CA PHE A 228 9.77 -7.45 -6.59
C PHE A 228 9.55 -7.90 -5.14
N PHE A 229 10.19 -8.99 -4.73
CA PHE A 229 10.14 -9.45 -3.34
C PHE A 229 10.79 -8.43 -2.37
N LYS A 230 11.96 -7.88 -2.72
CA LYS A 230 12.61 -6.83 -1.91
C LYS A 230 11.73 -5.59 -1.76
N GLN A 231 11.01 -5.19 -2.81
CA GLN A 231 10.04 -4.10 -2.75
C GLN A 231 8.92 -4.42 -1.75
N SER A 232 8.31 -5.62 -1.84
CA SER A 232 7.26 -6.08 -0.91
C SER A 232 7.72 -5.98 0.54
N CYS A 233 8.92 -6.48 0.84
CA CYS A 233 9.48 -6.43 2.20
C CYS A 233 9.66 -4.99 2.72
N LYS A 234 10.12 -4.07 1.87
CA LYS A 234 10.30 -2.65 2.28
C LYS A 234 8.97 -1.97 2.55
N LEU A 235 7.95 -2.27 1.77
CA LEU A 235 6.58 -1.79 2.00
C LEU A 235 6.03 -2.39 3.30
N GLY A 236 6.18 -3.70 3.53
CA GLY A 236 5.77 -4.33 4.79
C GLY A 236 6.40 -3.69 6.03
N LEU A 237 7.71 -3.39 5.98
CA LEU A 237 8.40 -2.68 7.07
C LEU A 237 7.88 -1.25 7.28
N LEU A 238 7.52 -0.54 6.21
CA LEU A 238 6.92 0.79 6.29
C LEU A 238 5.57 0.75 7.02
N TYR A 239 4.73 -0.24 6.72
CA TYR A 239 3.44 -0.44 7.39
C TYR A 239 3.59 -0.83 8.87
N ILE A 240 4.56 -1.69 9.20
CA ILE A 240 4.91 -2.02 10.61
C ILE A 240 5.28 -0.73 11.36
N SER A 241 6.18 0.08 10.80
CA SER A 241 6.61 1.35 11.40
C SER A 241 5.43 2.30 11.63
N CYS A 242 4.52 2.41 10.65
CA CYS A 242 3.32 3.21 10.77
C CYS A 242 2.40 2.73 11.88
N ALA A 243 2.12 1.43 11.95
CA ALA A 243 1.23 0.87 12.97
C ALA A 243 1.76 1.13 14.38
N VAL A 244 3.07 0.99 14.58
CA VAL A 244 3.75 1.30 15.85
C VAL A 244 3.63 2.80 16.17
N THR A 245 3.97 3.66 15.20
CA THR A 245 3.96 5.12 15.35
C THR A 245 2.55 5.69 15.56
N TYR A 246 1.53 5.05 15.01
CA TYR A 246 0.14 5.48 15.18
C TYR A 246 -0.43 5.08 16.55
N ASN A 247 -0.19 3.84 16.99
CA ASN A 247 -0.86 3.29 18.17
C ASN A 247 -0.15 3.59 19.50
N ILE A 248 1.19 3.58 19.53
CA ILE A 248 1.95 3.68 20.79
C ILE A 248 2.00 5.11 21.37
N PRO A 249 2.24 6.18 20.60
CA PRO A 249 2.52 7.50 21.16
C PRO A 249 1.41 8.09 22.03
N SER A 250 0.15 7.70 21.79
CA SER A 250 -0.97 8.15 22.63
C SER A 250 -0.88 7.74 24.10
N TYR A 251 -0.09 6.70 24.42
CA TYR A 251 0.16 6.24 25.79
C TYR A 251 1.37 6.91 26.44
N LEU A 252 2.25 7.51 25.66
CA LEU A 252 3.57 7.99 26.11
C LEU A 252 3.70 9.52 26.02
N LEU A 253 2.97 10.16 25.11
CA LEU A 253 3.12 11.57 24.77
C LEU A 253 1.80 12.31 25.00
N THR A 254 1.90 13.53 25.53
CA THR A 254 0.78 14.46 25.70
C THR A 254 0.86 15.64 24.72
N ASP A 255 2.02 15.87 24.12
CA ASP A 255 2.26 16.98 23.20
C ASP A 255 1.43 16.85 21.92
N LYS A 256 0.70 17.92 21.60
CA LYS A 256 -0.22 17.98 20.45
C LYS A 256 0.51 17.74 19.13
N TRP A 257 1.67 18.34 18.93
CA TRP A 257 2.43 18.27 17.69
C TRP A 257 3.04 16.88 17.49
N MET A 258 3.58 16.28 18.54
CA MET A 258 4.08 14.92 18.50
C MET A 258 2.96 13.93 18.17
N LEU A 259 1.78 14.08 18.76
CA LEU A 259 0.63 13.23 18.46
C LEU A 259 0.08 13.46 17.04
N PHE A 260 0.09 14.70 16.55
CA PHE A 260 -0.25 15.02 15.17
C PHE A 260 0.70 14.34 14.18
N ILE A 261 2.02 14.47 14.43
CA ILE A 261 3.07 13.88 13.60
C ILE A 261 2.94 12.36 13.60
N SER A 262 2.74 11.76 14.78
CA SER A 262 2.72 10.32 14.92
C SER A 262 1.44 9.67 14.39
N SER A 263 0.35 10.43 14.23
CA SER A 263 -0.89 9.92 13.66
C SER A 263 -1.13 10.37 12.22
N THR A 264 -1.48 11.64 12.00
CA THR A 264 -1.98 12.11 10.71
C THR A 264 -0.86 12.18 9.69
N ILE A 265 0.27 12.77 10.09
CA ILE A 265 1.44 12.89 9.21
C ILE A 265 2.06 11.52 8.93
N ALA A 266 2.15 10.63 9.93
CA ALA A 266 2.66 9.28 9.74
C ALA A 266 1.84 8.49 8.71
N VAL A 267 0.50 8.50 8.81
CA VAL A 267 -0.40 7.84 7.85
C VAL A 267 -0.24 8.44 6.45
N LEU A 268 -0.22 9.77 6.35
CA LEU A 268 -0.03 10.47 5.08
C LEU A 268 1.33 10.13 4.45
N LEU A 269 2.41 10.15 5.24
CA LEU A 269 3.76 9.81 4.78
C LEU A 269 3.84 8.38 4.25
N VAL A 270 3.19 7.42 4.90
CA VAL A 270 3.21 6.02 4.46
C VAL A 270 2.57 5.87 3.09
N HIS A 271 1.37 6.43 2.89
CA HIS A 271 0.73 6.44 1.57
C HIS A 271 1.57 7.19 0.53
N SER A 272 2.24 8.29 0.90
CA SER A 272 3.12 9.04 0.00
C SER A 272 4.42 8.30 -0.37
N LEU A 273 4.99 7.55 0.57
CA LEU A 273 6.26 6.84 0.40
C LEU A 273 6.11 5.54 -0.40
N ASP A 274 4.94 4.89 -0.36
CA ASP A 274 4.66 3.70 -1.17
C ASP A 274 4.96 3.90 -2.66
N GLY A 275 4.48 5.01 -3.24
CA GLY A 275 4.76 5.39 -4.62
C GLY A 275 6.26 5.63 -4.86
N LEU A 276 6.94 6.31 -3.94
CA LEU A 276 8.39 6.52 -4.06
C LEU A 276 9.16 5.19 -4.03
N ILE A 277 8.83 4.29 -3.10
CA ILE A 277 9.45 2.97 -2.97
C ILE A 277 9.25 2.18 -4.26
N PHE A 278 8.04 2.21 -4.84
CA PHE A 278 7.78 1.59 -6.14
C PHE A 278 8.74 2.13 -7.22
N LEU A 279 8.87 3.44 -7.37
CA LEU A 279 9.75 4.06 -8.38
C LEU A 279 11.22 3.67 -8.19
N VAL A 280 11.71 3.72 -6.94
CA VAL A 280 13.11 3.43 -6.62
C VAL A 280 13.45 1.97 -6.92
N PHE A 281 12.64 1.03 -6.45
CA PHE A 281 12.89 -0.39 -6.66
C PHE A 281 12.74 -0.79 -8.12
N ASN A 282 11.80 -0.18 -8.84
CA ASN A 282 11.53 -0.52 -10.23
C ASN A 282 12.29 0.33 -11.25
N ARG A 283 13.17 1.25 -10.83
CA ARG A 283 13.89 2.18 -11.72
C ARG A 283 14.56 1.46 -12.89
N LYS A 284 15.24 0.34 -12.65
CA LYS A 284 15.89 -0.46 -13.72
C LYS A 284 14.89 -0.99 -14.75
N LEU A 285 13.72 -1.44 -14.28
CA LEU A 285 12.65 -1.95 -15.14
C LEU A 285 11.91 -0.82 -15.88
N ILE A 286 11.89 0.38 -15.31
CA ILE A 286 11.28 1.57 -15.92
C ILE A 286 12.20 2.16 -16.99
N CYS A 287 13.51 2.28 -16.72
CA CYS A 287 14.47 2.89 -17.64
C CYS A 287 14.87 2.02 -18.82
N LYS A 288 14.75 0.68 -18.74
CA LYS A 288 15.04 -0.22 -19.86
C LYS A 288 13.93 -0.14 -20.94
N THR A 289 13.79 0.96 -21.66
CA THR A 289 12.84 1.12 -22.77
C THR A 289 13.57 0.99 -24.12
N ASN A 290 13.27 -0.08 -24.86
CA ASN A 290 13.42 -0.20 -26.32
C ASN A 290 14.82 -0.18 -26.98
N PHE A 291 15.89 -0.67 -26.33
CA PHE A 291 17.20 -0.84 -27.02
C PHE A 291 17.57 -2.27 -27.45
N ASP A 292 16.75 -3.29 -27.15
CA ASP A 292 16.92 -4.64 -27.73
C ASP A 292 15.85 -4.87 -28.81
N GLY A 293 16.02 -4.15 -29.92
CA GLY A 293 15.30 -4.35 -31.18
C GLY A 293 16.04 -5.30 -32.14
N THR A 294 16.96 -6.12 -31.65
CA THR A 294 17.56 -7.18 -32.46
C THR A 294 16.54 -8.30 -32.64
N SER A 295 16.00 -8.36 -33.86
CA SER A 295 15.29 -9.52 -34.40
C SER A 295 16.11 -10.78 -34.20
N ILE A 296 15.85 -11.53 -33.13
CA ILE A 296 16.17 -12.95 -33.11
C ILE A 296 14.99 -13.60 -33.82
N ALA A 297 15.16 -13.86 -35.11
CA ALA A 297 14.26 -14.68 -35.91
C ALA A 297 13.96 -15.98 -35.14
N PRO A 298 12.71 -16.48 -35.15
CA PRO A 298 12.45 -17.80 -34.62
C PRO A 298 13.31 -18.77 -35.42
N ALA A 299 14.20 -19.48 -34.74
CA ALA A 299 14.90 -20.61 -35.31
C ALA A 299 13.84 -21.62 -35.76
N THR A 300 13.55 -21.56 -37.05
CA THR A 300 12.85 -22.56 -37.83
C THR A 300 13.57 -23.90 -37.66
N ASN A 301 12.78 -24.95 -37.49
CA ASN A 301 13.09 -26.33 -37.88
C ASN A 301 14.29 -27.02 -37.19
N PHE A 302 14.01 -27.76 -36.12
CA PHE A 302 14.70 -29.02 -35.86
C PHE A 302 13.67 -30.13 -35.56
N GLN A 303 12.94 -30.52 -36.61
CA GLN A 303 12.50 -31.92 -36.72
C GLN A 303 13.76 -32.75 -37.01
N VAL A 304 14.30 -33.44 -36.00
CA VAL A 304 15.22 -34.56 -36.23
C VAL A 304 14.44 -35.84 -35.97
N ASN A 305 13.93 -36.37 -37.09
CA ASN A 305 13.80 -37.79 -37.31
C ASN A 305 15.15 -38.46 -36.99
N ARG A 306 15.21 -39.30 -35.95
CA ARG A 306 16.13 -40.43 -35.91
C ARG A 306 15.31 -41.70 -36.09
N ARG A 307 15.26 -42.18 -37.35
CA ARG A 307 15.22 -43.60 -37.68
C ARG A 307 16.64 -44.18 -37.52
N SER A 308 16.69 -45.51 -37.35
CA SER A 308 17.84 -46.43 -37.31
C SER A 308 18.51 -46.64 -35.95
N GLU A 309 17.88 -47.44 -35.09
CA GLU A 309 18.27 -48.82 -34.72
C GLU A 309 17.18 -49.44 -33.82
#